data_AF-A0A9X2QLK1-F1
#
_entry.id   AF-A0A9X2QLK1-F1
#
_cell.length_a   1.000
_cell.length_b   1.000
_cell.length_c   1.000
_cell.angle_alpha   90.00
_cell.angle_beta   90.00
_cell.angle_gamma   90.00
#
_symmetry.space_group_name_H-M   'P 1'
#
loop_
_entity.id
_entity.type
_entity.pdbx_description
1 polymer ?
#
loop_
_entity_poly.entity_id
_entity_poly.type
_entity_poly.pdbx_seq_one_letter_code
_entity_poly.pdbx_strand_id
1 'polypeptide(L)'
;MGMYDELKDALEAEERRSVGDSFGGTGARSVFSLEPAYQALMRGVADYPSDPLGALLVDLGRQVHESRLFRWLICDAMRFAFLIELTNIRVSSTKKKTRWIPVPTSPNTSMSFGLTPPFDQAHDPRASSYADCYQMFGDVLQLLLNDMEFRATALTLAGRNGEWTYPLTYQVEGAPHVHTSTNVRKADLTDLNWLLKVEGLLMQASSPGVAPVLDMDTVKKIRTKAYRTDRAQTGSTQTNRAKRWEASFHDYQYANVESCWSVERALLESLADFSGFPSHARALLVAHGLALAVWNTRCCPVTLQVHAFADFSTQMSIGKSDFHVGHLHPLKTGGRHVGPNVAWLSRDGNRIQGDLSLHDAHLLIRTIANRLARL
;
A
#
# COMPACT_ATOMS: atom_id res chain seq x y z
N MET A 1 22.36 15.49 -25.82
CA MET A 1 21.70 14.94 -24.62
C MET A 1 20.22 15.02 -24.91
N GLY A 2 19.45 13.96 -24.70
CA GLY A 2 18.01 13.99 -24.94
C GLY A 2 17.21 14.09 -23.63
N MET A 3 15.89 14.17 -23.73
CA MET A 3 14.98 14.11 -22.56
C MET A 3 15.24 12.86 -21.71
N TYR A 4 15.56 11.73 -22.35
CA TYR A 4 15.96 10.47 -21.71
C TYR A 4 17.16 10.65 -20.77
N ASP A 5 18.25 11.28 -21.24
CA ASP A 5 19.47 11.44 -20.44
C ASP A 5 19.26 12.44 -19.30
N GLU A 6 18.60 13.56 -19.58
CA GLU A 6 18.34 14.61 -18.57
C GLU A 6 17.47 14.11 -17.42
N LEU A 7 16.44 13.31 -17.73
CA LEU A 7 15.59 12.72 -16.71
C LEU A 7 16.37 11.70 -15.87
N LYS A 8 17.20 10.86 -16.50
CA LYS A 8 18.07 9.91 -15.82
C LYS A 8 18.98 10.65 -14.83
N ASP A 9 19.70 11.65 -15.31
CA ASP A 9 20.67 12.41 -14.52
C ASP A 9 20.01 13.07 -13.32
N ALA A 10 18.80 13.63 -13.49
CA ALA A 10 18.05 14.22 -12.40
C ALA A 10 17.65 13.19 -11.32
N LEU A 11 17.19 12.01 -11.72
CA LEU A 11 16.81 10.93 -10.79
C LEU A 11 18.03 10.35 -10.05
N GLU A 12 19.15 10.13 -10.75
CA GLU A 12 20.37 9.61 -10.14
C GLU A 12 21.04 10.64 -9.21
N ALA A 13 21.02 11.92 -9.57
CA ALA A 13 21.49 13.00 -8.70
C ALA A 13 20.68 13.04 -7.39
N GLU A 14 19.36 12.91 -7.50
CA GLU A 14 18.47 12.89 -6.35
C GLU A 14 18.64 11.64 -5.47
N GLU A 15 18.88 10.47 -6.08
CA GLU A 15 19.27 9.25 -5.36
C GLU A 15 20.55 9.48 -4.56
N ARG A 16 21.62 9.96 -5.21
CA ARG A 16 22.91 10.23 -4.55
C ARG A 16 22.75 11.22 -3.38
N ARG A 17 21.84 12.19 -3.51
CA ARG A 17 21.53 13.17 -2.47
C ARG A 17 20.71 12.61 -1.30
N SER A 18 19.84 11.63 -1.52
CA SER A 18 18.79 11.22 -0.57
C SER A 18 18.98 9.85 0.07
N VAL A 19 19.73 8.97 -0.57
CA VAL A 19 19.89 7.58 -0.10
C VAL A 19 20.88 7.49 1.09
N GLY A 20 21.85 8.41 1.20
CA GLY A 20 22.70 8.61 2.38
C GLY A 20 23.31 7.32 2.97
N ASP A 21 23.53 7.30 4.28
CA ASP A 21 24.00 6.12 5.04
C ASP A 21 23.01 4.95 5.11
N SER A 22 21.76 5.17 4.69
CA SER A 22 20.69 4.18 4.79
C SER A 22 20.91 2.97 3.88
N PHE A 23 21.77 3.09 2.87
CA PHE A 23 22.19 1.97 2.00
C PHE A 23 23.69 1.98 1.71
N GLY A 24 24.48 2.40 2.71
CA GLY A 24 25.96 2.33 2.64
C GLY A 24 26.67 3.58 2.10
N GLY A 25 25.97 4.70 1.91
CA GLY A 25 26.58 5.99 1.54
C GLY A 25 27.04 6.82 2.75
N THR A 26 27.60 8.01 2.50
CA THR A 26 28.15 8.91 3.54
C THR A 26 27.30 10.19 3.77
N GLY A 27 26.15 10.31 3.10
CA GLY A 27 25.32 11.53 3.09
C GLY A 27 24.25 11.63 4.19
N ALA A 28 23.79 12.86 4.44
CA ALA A 28 22.73 13.17 5.39
C ALA A 28 21.37 12.53 5.00
N ARG A 29 20.50 12.32 6.00
CA ARG A 29 19.14 11.77 5.84
C ARG A 29 18.22 12.77 5.14
N SER A 30 18.32 12.92 3.82
CA SER A 30 17.35 13.70 3.05
C SER A 30 16.20 12.82 2.53
N VAL A 31 15.07 13.45 2.21
CA VAL A 31 13.89 12.78 1.62
C VAL A 31 14.01 12.89 0.09
N PHE A 32 13.84 11.76 -0.62
CA PHE A 32 13.82 11.74 -2.09
C PHE A 32 12.64 12.58 -2.60
N SER A 33 12.94 13.60 -3.40
CA SER A 33 12.01 14.52 -4.03
C SER A 33 11.97 14.29 -5.53
N LEU A 34 10.79 14.16 -6.11
CA LEU A 34 10.63 14.07 -7.56
C LEU A 34 10.68 15.44 -8.26
N GLU A 35 10.74 16.54 -7.50
CA GLU A 35 10.69 17.89 -8.07
C GLU A 35 11.83 18.17 -9.07
N PRO A 36 13.11 17.84 -8.80
CA PRO A 36 14.17 18.07 -9.78
C PRO A 36 13.95 17.29 -11.08
N ALA A 37 13.47 16.05 -10.98
CA ALA A 37 13.17 15.19 -12.13
C ALA A 37 11.98 15.72 -12.94
N TYR A 38 10.92 16.20 -12.26
CA TYR A 38 9.79 16.87 -12.93
C TYR A 38 10.25 18.12 -13.69
N GLN A 39 11.09 18.96 -13.08
CA GLN A 39 11.60 20.17 -13.73
C GLN A 39 12.51 19.86 -14.92
N ALA A 40 13.35 18.82 -14.83
CA ALA A 40 14.15 18.34 -15.97
C ALA A 40 13.24 17.85 -17.10
N LEU A 41 12.22 17.05 -16.78
CA LEU A 41 11.24 16.58 -17.76
C LEU A 41 10.54 17.74 -18.48
N MET A 42 10.06 18.75 -17.74
CA MET A 42 9.35 19.89 -18.34
C MET A 42 10.26 20.78 -19.21
N ARG A 43 11.55 20.94 -18.86
CA ARG A 43 12.52 21.60 -19.75
C ARG A 43 12.73 20.80 -21.02
N GLY A 44 12.92 19.49 -20.88
CA GLY A 44 13.07 18.59 -22.03
C GLY A 44 11.89 18.66 -23.01
N VAL A 45 10.66 18.91 -22.54
CA VAL A 45 9.49 19.07 -23.42
C VAL A 45 9.65 20.28 -24.35
N ALA A 46 10.26 21.36 -23.86
CA ALA A 46 10.53 22.56 -24.65
C ALA A 46 11.76 22.39 -25.56
N ASP A 47 12.81 21.76 -25.05
CA ASP A 47 14.10 21.64 -25.73
C ASP A 47 14.12 20.53 -26.79
N TYR A 48 13.29 19.49 -26.64
CA TYR A 48 13.21 18.33 -27.53
C TYR A 48 11.76 18.09 -28.04
N PRO A 49 11.19 18.98 -28.87
CA PRO A 49 9.79 18.90 -29.28
C PRO A 49 9.45 17.67 -30.15
N SER A 50 10.45 16.99 -30.71
CA SER A 50 10.28 15.73 -31.46
C SER A 50 10.35 14.48 -30.58
N ASP A 51 10.58 14.62 -29.27
CA ASP A 51 10.62 13.48 -28.36
C ASP A 51 9.20 12.90 -28.16
N PRO A 52 9.00 11.58 -28.36
CA PRO A 52 7.69 10.95 -28.19
C PRO A 52 7.08 11.17 -26.80
N LEU A 53 7.90 11.14 -25.75
CA LEU A 53 7.43 11.40 -24.37
C LEU A 53 6.99 12.86 -24.22
N GLY A 54 7.69 13.78 -24.88
CA GLY A 54 7.32 15.19 -24.94
C GLY A 54 5.94 15.41 -25.55
N ALA A 55 5.64 14.73 -26.66
CA ALA A 55 4.32 14.78 -27.30
C ALA A 55 3.20 14.30 -26.35
N LEU A 56 3.41 13.18 -25.65
CA LEU A 56 2.44 12.65 -24.68
C LEU A 56 2.16 13.64 -23.54
N LEU A 57 3.21 14.30 -23.02
CA LEU A 57 3.07 15.28 -21.94
C LEU A 57 2.31 16.53 -22.39
N VAL A 58 2.57 17.01 -23.61
CA VAL A 58 1.84 18.15 -24.19
C VAL A 58 0.36 17.81 -24.36
N ASP A 59 0.06 16.64 -24.92
CA ASP A 59 -1.33 16.20 -25.12
C ASP A 59 -2.06 15.99 -23.79
N LEU A 60 -1.36 15.47 -22.77
CA LEU A 60 -1.95 15.26 -21.46
C LEU A 60 -2.18 16.59 -20.74
N GLY A 61 -1.26 17.55 -20.89
CA GLY A 61 -1.41 18.91 -20.36
C GLY A 61 -2.59 19.66 -20.99
N ARG A 62 -2.94 19.37 -22.25
CA ARG A 62 -4.16 19.90 -22.88
C ARG A 62 -5.44 19.33 -22.26
N GLN A 63 -5.41 18.12 -21.72
CA GLN A 63 -6.57 17.46 -21.09
C GLN A 63 -6.68 17.74 -19.59
N VAL A 64 -5.57 18.04 -18.91
CA VAL A 64 -5.52 18.34 -17.47
C VAL A 64 -5.20 19.81 -17.26
N HIS A 65 -6.23 20.65 -17.29
CA HIS A 65 -6.09 22.11 -17.25
C HIS A 65 -5.52 22.65 -15.94
N GLU A 66 -5.73 21.95 -14.81
CA GLU A 66 -5.18 22.39 -13.52
C GLU A 66 -3.72 21.96 -13.38
N SER A 67 -2.79 22.93 -13.48
CA SER A 67 -1.34 22.68 -13.46
C SER A 67 -0.86 21.91 -12.23
N ARG A 68 -1.54 22.10 -11.09
CA ARG A 68 -1.23 21.37 -9.85
C ARG A 68 -1.58 19.89 -9.96
N LEU A 69 -2.76 19.55 -10.47
CA LEU A 69 -3.19 18.17 -10.70
C LEU A 69 -2.31 17.50 -11.76
N PHE A 70 -2.00 18.21 -12.84
CA PHE A 70 -1.08 17.73 -13.87
C PHE A 70 0.28 17.36 -13.26
N ARG A 71 0.89 18.27 -12.49
CA ARG A 71 2.16 18.00 -11.79
C ARG A 71 2.08 16.75 -10.91
N TRP A 72 1.02 16.59 -10.12
CA TRP A 72 0.86 15.42 -9.26
C TRP A 72 0.72 14.13 -10.06
N LEU A 73 -0.10 14.14 -11.11
CA LEU A 73 -0.28 13.00 -12.00
C LEU A 73 1.05 12.51 -12.60
N ILE A 74 1.88 13.46 -13.07
CA ILE A 74 3.22 13.16 -13.60
C ILE A 74 4.12 12.60 -12.49
N CYS A 75 4.15 13.24 -11.31
CA CYS A 75 4.96 12.75 -10.20
C CYS A 75 4.56 11.34 -9.74
N ASP A 76 3.27 11.02 -9.71
CA ASP A 76 2.80 9.70 -9.31
C ASP A 76 3.14 8.62 -10.35
N ALA A 77 3.00 8.95 -11.64
CA ALA A 77 3.47 8.08 -12.73
C ALA A 77 4.99 7.85 -12.65
N MET A 78 5.78 8.90 -12.37
CA MET A 78 7.23 8.76 -12.15
C MET A 78 7.55 7.91 -10.90
N ARG A 79 6.78 8.08 -9.81
CA ARG A 79 6.96 7.27 -8.58
C ARG A 79 6.73 5.80 -8.85
N PHE A 80 5.74 5.47 -9.67
CA PHE A 80 5.45 4.09 -10.04
C PHE A 80 6.57 3.50 -10.92
N ALA A 81 6.90 4.20 -12.01
CA ALA A 81 7.82 3.72 -13.03
C ALA A 81 9.29 3.70 -12.58
N PHE A 82 9.77 4.75 -11.93
CA PHE A 82 11.21 4.86 -11.64
C PHE A 82 11.60 4.42 -10.25
N LEU A 83 10.67 4.47 -9.29
CA LEU A 83 11.01 4.36 -7.89
C LEU A 83 10.45 3.12 -7.20
N ILE A 84 11.13 2.72 -6.14
CA ILE A 84 10.72 1.69 -5.19
C ILE A 84 11.07 2.11 -3.76
N GLU A 85 10.27 1.70 -2.79
CA GLU A 85 10.46 1.91 -1.37
C GLU A 85 11.04 0.63 -0.75
N LEU A 86 12.34 0.67 -0.45
CA LEU A 86 13.05 -0.45 0.17
C LEU A 86 13.22 -0.23 1.67
N THR A 87 13.24 -1.33 2.42
CA THR A 87 13.69 -1.32 3.81
C THR A 87 15.20 -1.07 3.83
N ASN A 88 15.66 -0.12 4.65
CA ASN A 88 17.08 0.22 4.72
C ASN A 88 17.95 -0.89 5.31
N ILE A 89 19.28 -0.77 5.18
CA ILE A 89 20.22 -1.82 5.64
C ILE A 89 20.17 -2.08 7.14
N ARG A 90 19.63 -1.14 7.94
CA ARG A 90 19.47 -1.26 9.39
C ARG A 90 18.07 -1.71 9.81
N VAL A 91 17.19 -2.02 8.84
CA VAL A 91 15.78 -2.40 9.07
C VAL A 91 15.03 -1.36 9.92
N SER A 92 15.45 -0.09 9.90
CA SER A 92 14.94 0.97 10.79
C SER A 92 13.90 1.88 10.14
N SER A 93 13.94 2.03 8.82
CA SER A 93 12.99 2.84 8.06
C SER A 93 12.95 2.41 6.59
N THR A 94 11.90 2.80 5.90
CA THR A 94 11.78 2.67 4.46
C THR A 94 12.28 3.93 3.76
N LYS A 95 12.81 3.76 2.54
CA LYS A 95 13.34 4.86 1.73
C LYS A 95 13.05 4.61 0.26
N LYS A 96 12.69 5.67 -0.45
CA LYS A 96 12.56 5.66 -1.91
C LYS A 96 13.92 5.59 -2.58
N LYS A 97 14.00 4.88 -3.70
CA LYS A 97 15.17 4.68 -4.55
C LYS A 97 14.75 4.52 -5.98
N THR A 98 15.68 4.71 -6.90
CA THR A 98 15.55 4.24 -8.28
C THR A 98 15.65 2.71 -8.34
N ARG A 99 15.13 2.13 -9.43
CA ARG A 99 15.07 0.67 -9.62
C ARG A 99 16.32 0.06 -10.25
N TRP A 100 17.22 0.88 -10.78
CA TRP A 100 18.38 0.42 -11.55
C TRP A 100 19.72 0.63 -10.86
N ILE A 101 19.80 1.52 -9.85
CA ILE A 101 21.04 1.73 -9.09
C ILE A 101 21.20 0.57 -8.09
N PRO A 102 22.24 -0.27 -8.22
CA PRO A 102 22.44 -1.37 -7.30
C PRO A 102 22.74 -0.87 -5.90
N VAL A 103 22.16 -1.52 -4.88
CA VAL A 103 22.50 -1.24 -3.48
C VAL A 103 22.64 -2.51 -2.65
N PRO A 104 23.50 -2.50 -1.63
CA PRO A 104 23.51 -3.55 -0.62
C PRO A 104 22.13 -3.60 0.06
N THR A 105 21.58 -4.79 0.14
CA THR A 105 20.50 -5.09 1.08
C THR A 105 21.09 -5.38 2.45
N SER A 106 20.28 -5.29 3.51
CA SER A 106 20.73 -5.45 4.90
C SER A 106 21.67 -6.67 5.06
N PRO A 107 22.92 -6.47 5.51
CA PRO A 107 23.73 -7.57 5.99
C PRO A 107 23.08 -8.04 7.29
N ASN A 108 22.73 -9.32 7.34
CA ASN A 108 22.21 -9.99 8.52
C ASN A 108 22.96 -9.51 9.78
N THR A 109 22.31 -8.68 10.62
CA THR A 109 22.92 -8.22 11.89
C THR A 109 23.02 -9.36 12.91
N SER A 110 22.48 -10.54 12.60
CA SER A 110 22.77 -11.80 13.30
C SER A 110 23.61 -12.70 12.41
N MET A 111 24.81 -13.07 12.84
CA MET A 111 25.78 -13.95 12.15
C MET A 111 25.28 -15.37 11.81
N SER A 112 23.99 -15.64 11.78
CA SER A 112 23.39 -16.98 11.69
C SER A 112 22.48 -17.23 10.48
N PHE A 113 22.25 -16.25 9.61
CA PHE A 113 21.48 -16.45 8.38
C PHE A 113 22.20 -15.80 7.19
N GLY A 114 22.08 -16.37 5.98
CA GLY A 114 22.96 -16.09 4.83
C GLY A 114 23.02 -14.64 4.35
N LEU A 115 23.95 -14.36 3.43
CA LEU A 115 24.08 -13.07 2.74
C LEU A 115 22.78 -12.77 1.97
N THR A 116 22.03 -11.74 2.37
CA THR A 116 20.93 -11.23 1.54
C THR A 116 21.54 -10.71 0.23
N PRO A 117 21.10 -11.21 -0.94
CA PRO A 117 21.68 -10.77 -2.20
C PRO A 117 21.29 -9.31 -2.48
N PRO A 118 22.15 -8.53 -3.16
CA PRO A 118 21.93 -7.11 -3.37
C PRO A 118 20.64 -6.82 -4.15
N PHE A 119 20.14 -5.59 -4.03
CA PHE A 119 19.06 -5.12 -4.89
C PHE A 119 19.67 -4.75 -6.25
N ASP A 120 19.60 -5.67 -7.21
CA ASP A 120 19.98 -5.48 -8.60
C ASP A 120 19.16 -6.42 -9.51
N GLN A 121 19.29 -6.28 -10.82
CA GLN A 121 18.53 -7.08 -11.78
C GLN A 121 18.86 -8.57 -11.78
N ALA A 122 20.05 -8.97 -11.32
CA ALA A 122 20.43 -10.38 -11.29
C ALA A 122 19.81 -11.11 -10.09
N HIS A 123 19.47 -10.38 -9.02
CA HIS A 123 19.11 -10.98 -7.75
C HIS A 123 17.72 -10.59 -7.22
N ASP A 124 17.18 -9.44 -7.62
CA ASP A 124 15.88 -8.96 -7.16
C ASP A 124 14.91 -8.73 -8.33
N PRO A 125 13.78 -9.46 -8.41
CA PRO A 125 12.83 -9.33 -9.52
C PRO A 125 12.19 -7.94 -9.62
N ARG A 126 12.29 -7.12 -8.56
CA ARG A 126 11.72 -5.76 -8.51
C ARG A 126 12.68 -4.70 -9.06
N ALA A 127 13.96 -5.03 -9.20
CA ALA A 127 14.92 -4.19 -9.89
C ALA A 127 14.63 -4.20 -11.40
N SER A 128 14.98 -3.11 -12.08
CA SER A 128 14.69 -2.92 -13.49
C SER A 128 15.76 -2.05 -14.14
N SER A 129 15.79 -1.95 -15.47
CA SER A 129 16.70 -1.05 -16.17
C SER A 129 16.10 0.34 -16.28
N TYR A 130 16.94 1.37 -16.42
CA TYR A 130 16.42 2.72 -16.68
C TYR A 130 15.59 2.77 -17.98
N ALA A 131 16.00 2.03 -19.01
CA ALA A 131 15.29 1.94 -20.28
C ALA A 131 13.89 1.35 -20.11
N ASP A 132 13.76 0.25 -19.36
CA ASP A 132 12.46 -0.37 -19.07
C ASP A 132 11.56 0.54 -18.22
N CYS A 133 12.14 1.22 -17.22
CA CYS A 133 11.41 2.19 -16.41
C CYS A 133 10.92 3.38 -17.26
N TYR A 134 11.75 3.86 -18.20
CA TYR A 134 11.40 4.95 -19.10
C TYR A 134 10.30 4.55 -20.08
N GLN A 135 10.39 3.36 -20.68
CA GLN A 135 9.34 2.81 -21.52
C GLN A 135 8.02 2.68 -20.74
N MET A 136 8.07 2.11 -19.53
CA MET A 136 6.91 2.00 -18.67
C MET A 136 6.30 3.36 -18.34
N PHE A 137 7.12 4.38 -18.08
CA PHE A 137 6.61 5.73 -17.86
C PHE A 137 5.84 6.26 -19.08
N GLY A 138 6.36 6.06 -20.30
CA GLY A 138 5.65 6.38 -21.54
C GLY A 138 4.32 5.62 -21.67
N ASP A 139 4.31 4.31 -21.41
CA ASP A 139 3.10 3.49 -21.47
C ASP A 139 2.03 3.94 -20.46
N VAL A 140 2.46 4.37 -19.27
CA VAL A 140 1.58 4.95 -18.25
C VAL A 140 0.98 6.29 -18.71
N LEU A 141 1.76 7.16 -19.34
CA LEU A 141 1.23 8.41 -19.92
C LEU A 141 0.25 8.11 -21.07
N GLN A 142 0.55 7.13 -21.91
CA GLN A 142 -0.36 6.68 -22.97
C GLN A 142 -1.68 6.15 -22.37
N LEU A 143 -1.62 5.38 -21.28
CA LEU A 143 -2.83 4.92 -20.58
C LEU A 143 -3.63 6.10 -20.01
N LEU A 144 -2.96 7.07 -19.38
CA LEU A 144 -3.61 8.30 -18.91
C LEU A 144 -4.28 9.10 -20.01
N LEU A 145 -3.73 9.11 -21.22
CA LEU A 145 -4.31 9.82 -22.36
C LEU A 145 -5.55 9.12 -22.91
N ASN A 146 -5.50 7.80 -23.04
CA ASN A 146 -6.52 7.05 -23.78
C ASN A 146 -7.64 6.46 -22.91
N ASP A 147 -7.38 6.18 -21.63
CA ASP A 147 -8.38 5.64 -20.70
C ASP A 147 -8.91 6.76 -19.79
N MET A 148 -10.09 7.27 -20.13
CA MET A 148 -10.75 8.36 -19.42
C MET A 148 -11.11 7.97 -17.97
N GLU A 149 -11.53 6.73 -17.74
CA GLU A 149 -11.86 6.24 -16.40
C GLU A 149 -10.60 6.17 -15.54
N PHE A 150 -9.54 5.57 -16.07
CA PHE A 150 -8.25 5.49 -15.40
C PHE A 150 -7.70 6.87 -15.06
N ARG A 151 -7.77 7.81 -16.01
CA ARG A 151 -7.36 9.20 -15.78
C ARG A 151 -8.20 9.88 -14.68
N ALA A 152 -9.52 9.72 -14.70
CA ALA A 152 -10.39 10.29 -13.67
C ALA A 152 -10.07 9.74 -12.27
N THR A 153 -9.82 8.43 -12.16
CA THR A 153 -9.38 7.79 -10.91
C THR A 153 -8.01 8.31 -10.49
N ALA A 154 -7.04 8.38 -11.39
CA ALA A 154 -5.71 8.88 -11.09
C ALA A 154 -5.73 10.36 -10.64
N LEU A 155 -6.55 11.21 -11.25
CA LEU A 155 -6.78 12.59 -10.82
C LEU A 155 -7.46 12.67 -9.44
N THR A 156 -8.38 11.76 -9.15
CA THR A 156 -9.02 11.66 -7.83
C THR A 156 -8.02 11.29 -6.73
N LEU A 157 -6.99 10.51 -7.09
CA LEU A 157 -5.89 10.14 -6.19
C LEU A 157 -4.78 11.18 -6.14
N ALA A 158 -4.61 11.99 -7.18
CA ALA A 158 -3.53 12.95 -7.31
C ALA A 158 -3.46 13.89 -6.09
N GLY A 159 -2.27 13.96 -5.48
CA GLY A 159 -2.04 14.83 -4.32
C GLY A 159 -2.65 14.35 -3.01
N ARG A 160 -3.41 13.24 -3.00
CA ARG A 160 -3.65 12.49 -1.76
C ARG A 160 -2.30 11.90 -1.36
N ASN A 161 -1.63 12.50 -0.36
CA ASN A 161 -0.40 11.99 0.26
C ASN A 161 -0.67 10.66 0.99
N GLY A 162 -1.07 9.63 0.26
CA GLY A 162 -1.75 8.46 0.78
C GLY A 162 -1.08 7.14 0.41
N GLU A 163 -1.57 6.10 1.07
CA GLU A 163 -1.22 4.70 0.81
C GLU A 163 -1.87 4.16 -0.47
N TRP A 164 -2.92 4.84 -0.96
CA TRP A 164 -3.53 4.58 -2.26
C TRP A 164 -2.56 5.00 -3.34
N THR A 165 -1.84 4.02 -3.86
CA THR A 165 -0.91 4.22 -4.95
C THR A 165 -1.63 4.42 -6.26
N TYR A 166 -0.84 4.86 -7.24
CA TYR A 166 -1.21 4.88 -8.63
C TYR A 166 -1.90 3.54 -9.02
N PRO A 167 -3.07 3.55 -9.69
CA PRO A 167 -3.97 2.39 -9.81
C PRO A 167 -3.50 1.32 -10.83
N LEU A 168 -2.24 0.92 -10.70
CA LEU A 168 -1.57 -0.09 -11.49
C LEU A 168 -1.10 -1.23 -10.61
N THR A 169 -1.06 -2.42 -11.21
CA THR A 169 -0.56 -3.65 -10.57
C THR A 169 0.22 -4.48 -11.58
N TYR A 170 0.83 -5.56 -11.11
CA TYR A 170 1.54 -6.50 -11.97
C TYR A 170 0.61 -7.62 -12.46
N GLN A 171 0.80 -8.07 -13.69
CA GLN A 171 0.04 -9.18 -14.26
C GLN A 171 0.48 -10.52 -13.66
N VAL A 172 1.80 -10.72 -13.57
CA VAL A 172 2.44 -11.92 -13.03
C VAL A 172 3.40 -11.51 -11.91
N GLU A 173 2.96 -11.69 -10.67
CA GLU A 173 3.68 -11.23 -9.47
C GLU A 173 4.98 -12.01 -9.21
N GLY A 174 5.00 -13.29 -9.58
CA GLY A 174 6.15 -14.19 -9.45
C GLY A 174 7.07 -14.23 -10.68
N ALA A 175 6.97 -13.25 -11.60
CA ALA A 175 7.84 -13.19 -12.76
C ALA A 175 9.31 -12.97 -12.34
N PRO A 176 10.30 -13.53 -13.08
CA PRO A 176 11.72 -13.30 -12.81
C PRO A 176 12.10 -11.82 -12.82
N HIS A 177 11.42 -11.02 -13.63
CA HIS A 177 11.48 -9.56 -13.63
C HIS A 177 10.04 -9.03 -13.59
N VAL A 178 9.62 -8.53 -12.43
CA VAL A 178 8.23 -8.10 -12.22
C VAL A 178 7.99 -6.69 -12.77
N HIS A 179 9.01 -5.83 -12.75
CA HIS A 179 8.87 -4.42 -13.11
C HIS A 179 9.30 -4.15 -14.55
N THR A 180 8.45 -4.56 -15.50
CA THR A 180 8.62 -4.33 -16.94
C THR A 180 7.31 -3.81 -17.54
N SER A 181 7.39 -3.08 -18.66
CA SER A 181 6.20 -2.56 -19.37
C SER A 181 5.18 -3.65 -19.70
N THR A 182 5.66 -4.84 -20.08
CA THR A 182 4.83 -5.98 -20.46
C THR A 182 4.13 -6.67 -19.29
N ASN A 183 4.58 -6.43 -18.05
CA ASN A 183 4.03 -7.06 -16.86
C ASN A 183 3.19 -6.11 -16.01
N VAL A 184 2.89 -4.89 -16.49
CA VAL A 184 2.02 -3.93 -15.80
C VAL A 184 0.61 -3.96 -16.39
N ARG A 185 -0.41 -3.75 -15.55
CA ARG A 185 -1.80 -3.56 -15.98
C ARG A 185 -2.53 -2.57 -15.08
N LYS A 186 -3.65 -2.07 -15.60
CA LYS A 186 -4.69 -1.40 -14.79
C LYS A 186 -5.17 -2.37 -13.69
N ALA A 187 -5.25 -1.88 -12.47
CA ALA A 187 -5.85 -2.61 -11.36
C ALA A 187 -7.38 -2.62 -11.48
N ASP A 188 -8.03 -3.66 -10.95
CA ASP A 188 -9.46 -3.68 -10.74
C ASP A 188 -9.84 -2.61 -9.71
N LEU A 189 -10.60 -1.62 -10.17
CA LEU A 189 -10.95 -0.44 -9.39
C LEU A 189 -12.18 -0.67 -8.50
N THR A 190 -12.76 -1.87 -8.46
CA THR A 190 -14.00 -2.15 -7.71
C THR A 190 -13.90 -1.75 -6.24
N ASP A 191 -12.87 -2.25 -5.54
CA ASP A 191 -12.68 -1.94 -4.12
C ASP A 191 -12.20 -0.51 -3.90
N LEU A 192 -11.35 0.03 -4.80
CA LEU A 192 -10.90 1.42 -4.71
C LEU A 192 -12.08 2.40 -4.87
N ASN A 193 -12.96 2.17 -5.83
CA ASN A 193 -14.15 3.00 -6.06
C ASN A 193 -15.10 2.95 -4.86
N TRP A 194 -15.22 1.78 -4.20
CA TRP A 194 -15.95 1.67 -2.94
C TRP A 194 -15.28 2.50 -1.84
N LEU A 195 -13.95 2.39 -1.66
CA LEU A 195 -13.18 3.10 -0.65
C LEU A 195 -13.26 4.63 -0.82
N LEU A 196 -13.17 5.12 -2.05
CA LEU A 196 -13.29 6.55 -2.37
C LEU A 196 -14.65 7.12 -1.96
N LYS A 197 -15.73 6.35 -2.14
CA LYS A 197 -17.09 6.76 -1.71
C LYS A 197 -17.23 6.72 -0.19
N VAL A 198 -16.71 5.68 0.45
CA VAL A 198 -16.82 5.51 1.91
C VAL A 198 -15.99 6.55 2.68
N GLU A 199 -14.82 6.94 2.17
CA GLU A 199 -14.02 8.01 2.79
C GLU A 199 -14.81 9.32 2.87
N GLY A 200 -15.57 9.67 1.82
CA GLY A 200 -16.44 10.84 1.83
C GLY A 200 -17.56 10.80 2.88
N LEU A 201 -18.00 9.61 3.28
CA LEU A 201 -19.10 9.44 4.25
C LEU A 201 -18.61 9.27 5.69
N LEU A 202 -17.48 8.58 5.89
CA LEU A 202 -16.99 8.23 7.23
C LEU A 202 -15.91 9.18 7.75
N MET A 203 -15.13 9.80 6.85
CA MET A 203 -13.93 10.55 7.21
C MET A 203 -14.07 12.06 6.96
N GLN A 204 -15.13 12.49 6.26
CA GLN A 204 -15.47 13.90 6.10
C GLN A 204 -16.63 14.29 7.02
N ALA A 205 -16.52 15.46 7.64
CA ALA A 205 -17.61 16.04 8.39
C ALA A 205 -18.78 16.35 7.46
N SER A 206 -19.98 15.85 7.79
CA SER A 206 -21.18 16.11 6.99
C SER A 206 -21.61 17.59 7.01
N SER A 207 -21.21 18.33 8.05
CA SER A 207 -21.50 19.76 8.25
C SER A 207 -20.42 20.44 9.11
N PRO A 208 -20.23 21.77 9.02
CA PRO A 208 -19.39 22.51 9.96
C PRO A 208 -19.78 22.24 11.42
N GLY A 209 -18.81 21.86 12.26
CA GLY A 209 -19.04 21.56 13.69
C GLY A 209 -19.45 20.11 13.99
N VAL A 210 -19.64 19.25 12.98
CA VAL A 210 -19.87 17.81 13.16
C VAL A 210 -18.55 17.06 13.01
N ALA A 211 -18.17 16.25 13.99
CA ALA A 211 -16.98 15.42 13.88
C ALA A 211 -17.18 14.30 12.85
N PRO A 212 -16.14 13.89 12.11
CA PRO A 212 -16.22 12.70 11.26
C PRO A 212 -16.50 11.45 12.09
N VAL A 213 -17.10 10.44 11.47
CA VAL A 213 -17.39 9.15 12.14
C VAL A 213 -16.11 8.48 12.57
N LEU A 214 -15.07 8.57 11.74
CA LEU A 214 -13.73 8.05 12.01
C LEU A 214 -12.74 9.19 12.09
N ASP A 215 -11.97 9.23 13.17
CA ASP A 215 -10.83 10.12 13.28
C ASP A 215 -9.66 9.66 12.39
N MET A 216 -8.74 10.57 12.12
CA MET A 216 -7.59 10.32 11.23
C MET A 216 -6.61 9.27 11.78
N ASP A 217 -6.50 9.10 13.10
CA ASP A 217 -5.59 8.13 13.70
C ASP A 217 -6.12 6.70 13.55
N THR A 218 -7.44 6.53 13.70
CA THR A 218 -8.17 5.31 13.42
C THR A 218 -7.99 4.89 11.96
N VAL A 219 -8.23 5.82 11.03
CA VAL A 219 -8.03 5.59 9.59
C VAL A 219 -6.57 5.20 9.30
N LYS A 220 -5.61 5.93 9.89
CA LYS A 220 -4.18 5.63 9.72
C LYS A 220 -3.80 4.23 10.22
N LYS A 221 -4.39 3.75 11.31
CA LYS A 221 -4.16 2.39 11.83
C LYS A 221 -4.70 1.31 10.88
N ILE A 222 -5.92 1.49 10.36
CA ILE A 222 -6.53 0.60 9.35
C ILE A 222 -5.63 0.55 8.11
N ARG A 223 -5.27 1.72 7.57
CA ARG A 223 -4.40 1.85 6.39
C ARG A 223 -3.01 1.25 6.62
N THR A 224 -2.43 1.45 7.80
CA THR A 224 -1.15 0.82 8.14
C THR A 224 -1.25 -0.70 8.05
N LYS A 225 -2.35 -1.30 8.50
CA LYS A 225 -2.53 -2.77 8.44
C LYS A 225 -2.82 -3.27 7.02
N ALA A 226 -3.61 -2.54 6.25
CA ALA A 226 -3.94 -2.86 4.86
C ALA A 226 -2.72 -2.73 3.93
N TYR A 227 -1.95 -1.65 4.04
CA TYR A 227 -0.96 -1.29 3.02
C TYR A 227 0.49 -1.59 3.41
N ARG A 228 0.79 -1.71 4.71
CA ARG A 228 2.15 -1.92 5.18
C ARG A 228 2.36 -3.32 5.73
N THR A 229 3.54 -3.87 5.47
CA THR A 229 4.00 -5.06 6.17
C THR A 229 4.11 -4.79 7.67
N ASP A 230 3.97 -5.82 8.49
CA ASP A 230 4.39 -5.76 9.86
C ASP A 230 5.93 -5.80 9.96
N ARG A 231 6.45 -5.46 11.13
CA ARG A 231 7.88 -5.48 11.37
C ARG A 231 8.34 -6.92 11.53
N ALA A 232 9.21 -7.38 10.64
CA ALA A 232 9.88 -8.67 10.72
C ALA A 232 11.40 -8.43 10.74
N GLN A 233 12.04 -8.71 11.87
CA GLN A 233 13.49 -8.60 12.04
C GLN A 233 14.22 -9.93 11.83
N THR A 234 13.47 -11.03 11.78
CA THR A 234 13.99 -12.40 11.62
C THR A 234 13.32 -13.08 10.44
N GLY A 235 13.99 -14.08 9.86
CA GLY A 235 13.53 -14.81 8.68
C GLY A 235 14.31 -14.45 7.41
N SER A 236 13.94 -15.08 6.30
CA SER A 236 14.57 -14.87 4.98
C SER A 236 14.27 -13.50 4.37
N THR A 237 13.18 -12.86 4.79
CA THR A 237 12.79 -11.52 4.34
C THR A 237 12.54 -10.61 5.54
N GLN A 238 13.42 -9.63 5.72
CA GLN A 238 13.25 -8.60 6.74
C GLN A 238 12.43 -7.44 6.17
N THR A 239 11.45 -6.96 6.94
CA THR A 239 10.63 -5.82 6.53
C THR A 239 10.34 -4.91 7.71
N ASN A 240 10.20 -3.62 7.44
CA ASN A 240 9.76 -2.66 8.43
C ASN A 240 8.79 -1.66 7.79
N ARG A 241 7.48 -1.95 7.89
CA ARG A 241 6.43 -1.07 7.37
C ARG A 241 6.61 -0.73 5.88
N ALA A 242 7.15 -1.68 5.11
CA ALA A 242 7.24 -1.54 3.65
C ALA A 242 5.85 -1.60 3.05
N LYS A 243 5.64 -0.94 1.91
CA LYS A 243 4.43 -1.12 1.11
C LYS A 243 4.35 -2.58 0.66
N ARG A 244 3.21 -3.25 0.86
CA ARG A 244 3.08 -4.70 0.61
C ARG A 244 3.35 -5.08 -0.85
N TRP A 245 2.91 -4.26 -1.80
CA TRP A 245 3.13 -4.48 -3.24
C TRP A 245 4.55 -4.14 -3.71
N GLU A 246 5.35 -3.52 -2.84
CA GLU A 246 6.77 -3.23 -3.09
C GLU A 246 7.68 -4.19 -2.32
N ALA A 247 7.14 -5.06 -1.45
CA ALA A 247 7.87 -6.17 -0.85
C ALA A 247 8.21 -7.25 -1.90
N SER A 248 9.16 -8.13 -1.58
CA SER A 248 9.45 -9.28 -2.44
C SER A 248 8.23 -10.20 -2.50
N PHE A 249 7.88 -10.71 -3.68
CA PHE A 249 6.79 -11.69 -3.84
C PHE A 249 7.00 -12.96 -3.01
N HIS A 250 8.26 -13.27 -2.67
CA HIS A 250 8.61 -14.40 -1.79
C HIS A 250 8.40 -14.10 -0.30
N ASP A 251 8.11 -12.85 0.07
CA ASP A 251 7.74 -12.50 1.45
C ASP A 251 6.29 -12.92 1.69
N TYR A 252 6.04 -13.66 2.78
CA TYR A 252 4.68 -14.06 3.18
C TYR A 252 3.75 -12.86 3.46
N GLN A 253 4.31 -11.67 3.64
CA GLN A 253 3.57 -10.42 3.85
C GLN A 253 3.27 -9.66 2.56
N TYR A 254 3.76 -10.13 1.42
CA TYR A 254 3.45 -9.56 0.11
C TYR A 254 1.94 -9.56 -0.15
N ALA A 255 1.49 -8.49 -0.80
CA ALA A 255 0.14 -8.35 -1.32
C ALA A 255 0.15 -7.33 -2.44
N ASN A 256 -0.55 -7.59 -3.53
CA ASN A 256 -0.77 -6.59 -4.57
C ASN A 256 -1.73 -5.48 -4.08
N VAL A 257 -1.84 -4.39 -4.85
CA VAL A 257 -2.65 -3.22 -4.47
C VAL A 257 -4.14 -3.54 -4.33
N GLU A 258 -4.68 -4.41 -5.19
CA GLU A 258 -6.08 -4.86 -5.17
C GLU A 258 -6.39 -5.61 -3.88
N SER A 259 -5.48 -6.50 -3.48
CA SER A 259 -5.55 -7.25 -2.22
C SER A 259 -5.52 -6.31 -1.02
N CYS A 260 -4.66 -5.28 -1.04
CA CYS A 260 -4.65 -4.26 0.00
C CYS A 260 -5.96 -3.45 0.06
N TRP A 261 -6.54 -3.06 -1.08
CA TRP A 261 -7.84 -2.37 -1.13
C TRP A 261 -8.95 -3.26 -0.57
N SER A 262 -8.97 -4.55 -0.93
CA SER A 262 -9.94 -5.51 -0.41
C SER A 262 -9.86 -5.66 1.12
N VAL A 263 -8.65 -5.54 1.69
CA VAL A 263 -8.44 -5.55 3.15
C VAL A 263 -8.96 -4.28 3.80
N GLU A 264 -8.63 -3.09 3.28
CA GLU A 264 -9.18 -1.84 3.85
C GLU A 264 -10.71 -1.85 3.79
N ARG A 265 -11.28 -2.30 2.66
CA ARG A 265 -12.72 -2.44 2.49
C ARG A 265 -13.33 -3.37 3.53
N ALA A 266 -12.82 -4.59 3.67
CA ALA A 266 -13.34 -5.57 4.63
C ALA A 266 -13.30 -5.07 6.08
N LEU A 267 -12.25 -4.31 6.45
CA LEU A 267 -12.13 -3.72 7.77
C LEU A 267 -13.15 -2.60 8.01
N LEU A 268 -13.39 -1.74 7.02
CA LEU A 268 -14.36 -0.65 7.09
C LEU A 268 -15.81 -1.17 7.04
N GLU A 269 -16.11 -2.15 6.19
CA GLU A 269 -17.40 -2.84 6.16
C GLU A 269 -17.71 -3.49 7.51
N SER A 270 -16.75 -4.22 8.08
CA SER A 270 -16.94 -4.84 9.39
C SER A 270 -17.12 -3.80 10.49
N LEU A 271 -16.48 -2.63 10.40
CA LEU A 271 -16.62 -1.57 11.39
C LEU A 271 -18.03 -0.98 11.39
N ALA A 272 -18.62 -0.79 10.20
CA ALA A 272 -19.99 -0.33 10.03
C ALA A 272 -21.05 -1.29 10.61
N ASP A 273 -20.65 -2.53 10.90
CA ASP A 273 -21.49 -3.55 11.51
C ASP A 273 -21.20 -3.76 13.03
N PHE A 274 -20.31 -2.95 13.64
CA PHE A 274 -20.08 -3.00 15.09
C PHE A 274 -21.34 -2.56 15.86
N SER A 275 -21.53 -3.13 17.05
CA SER A 275 -22.62 -2.74 17.94
C SER A 275 -22.49 -1.26 18.33
N GLY A 276 -23.56 -0.49 18.18
CA GLY A 276 -23.57 0.94 18.47
C GLY A 276 -22.84 1.82 17.43
N PHE A 277 -22.55 1.32 16.24
CA PHE A 277 -22.09 2.17 15.12
C PHE A 277 -23.13 3.27 14.83
N PRO A 278 -22.74 4.51 14.51
CA PRO A 278 -23.68 5.62 14.31
C PRO A 278 -24.74 5.30 13.25
N SER A 279 -26.00 5.23 13.68
CA SER A 279 -27.12 4.77 12.85
C SER A 279 -27.33 5.64 11.60
N HIS A 280 -27.14 6.96 11.71
CA HIS A 280 -27.21 7.87 10.56
C HIS A 280 -26.15 7.56 9.51
N ALA A 281 -24.89 7.37 9.92
CA ALA A 281 -23.81 7.00 9.01
C ALA A 281 -24.08 5.64 8.36
N ARG A 282 -24.59 4.67 9.13
CA ARG A 282 -24.98 3.36 8.59
C ARG A 282 -26.10 3.48 7.55
N ALA A 283 -27.11 4.31 7.81
CA ALA A 283 -28.20 4.56 6.87
C ALA A 283 -27.69 5.17 5.55
N LEU A 284 -26.73 6.11 5.63
CA LEU A 284 -26.07 6.66 4.44
C LEU A 284 -25.31 5.58 3.66
N LEU A 285 -24.57 4.70 4.35
CA LEU A 285 -23.86 3.59 3.70
C LEU A 285 -24.85 2.65 2.98
N VAL A 286 -25.99 2.30 3.59
CA VAL A 286 -27.04 1.49 2.94
C VAL A 286 -27.62 2.20 1.73
N ALA A 287 -27.98 3.48 1.87
CA ALA A 287 -28.59 4.27 0.81
C ALA A 287 -27.69 4.38 -0.43
N HIS A 288 -26.37 4.37 -0.25
CA HIS A 288 -25.39 4.39 -1.33
C HIS A 288 -24.97 2.99 -1.82
N GLY A 289 -25.58 1.91 -1.30
CA GLY A 289 -25.23 0.54 -1.65
C GLY A 289 -23.85 0.09 -1.17
N LEU A 290 -23.29 0.78 -0.15
CA LEU A 290 -21.96 0.51 0.41
C LEU A 290 -22.01 -0.45 1.60
N ALA A 291 -23.20 -0.75 2.12
CA ALA A 291 -23.40 -1.75 3.16
C ALA A 291 -24.78 -2.42 3.04
N LEU A 292 -24.93 -3.64 3.57
CA LEU A 292 -26.19 -4.38 3.51
C LEU A 292 -27.27 -3.73 4.39
N ALA A 293 -28.54 -3.82 3.99
CA ALA A 293 -29.67 -3.31 4.77
C ALA A 293 -29.86 -4.07 6.10
N VAL A 294 -29.54 -5.36 6.11
CA VAL A 294 -29.56 -6.18 7.33
C VAL A 294 -28.32 -5.88 8.16
N TRP A 295 -28.53 -5.50 9.42
CA TRP A 295 -27.46 -5.30 10.38
C TRP A 295 -27.11 -6.62 11.06
N ASN A 296 -25.95 -7.16 10.72
CA ASN A 296 -25.39 -8.34 11.39
C ASN A 296 -24.29 -7.89 12.34
N THR A 297 -24.58 -7.86 13.64
CA THR A 297 -23.59 -7.48 14.66
C THR A 297 -22.32 -8.31 14.52
N ARG A 298 -21.18 -7.64 14.35
CA ARG A 298 -19.89 -8.32 14.20
C ARG A 298 -19.36 -8.78 15.56
N CYS A 299 -18.86 -10.01 15.56
CA CYS A 299 -18.16 -10.59 16.69
C CYS A 299 -16.71 -10.91 16.32
N CYS A 300 -15.85 -11.01 17.33
CA CYS A 300 -14.56 -11.66 17.17
C CYS A 300 -14.77 -13.11 16.71
N PRO A 301 -14.16 -13.54 15.59
CA PRO A 301 -14.36 -14.90 15.09
C PRO A 301 -13.80 -15.98 16.03
N VAL A 302 -12.85 -15.62 16.89
CA VAL A 302 -12.20 -16.55 17.84
C VAL A 302 -13.02 -16.68 19.13
N THR A 303 -13.34 -15.55 19.78
CA THR A 303 -14.00 -15.55 21.10
C THR A 303 -15.52 -15.40 21.03
N LEU A 304 -16.07 -15.07 19.86
CA LEU A 304 -17.47 -14.70 19.64
C LEU A 304 -17.94 -13.45 20.41
N GLN A 305 -17.01 -12.72 21.04
CA GLN A 305 -17.29 -11.46 21.70
C GLN A 305 -17.79 -10.42 20.70
N VAL A 306 -18.90 -9.75 21.02
CA VAL A 306 -19.44 -8.65 20.22
C VAL A 306 -18.46 -7.48 20.22
N HIS A 307 -18.21 -6.92 19.03
CA HIS A 307 -17.43 -5.69 18.89
C HIS A 307 -18.32 -4.47 19.06
N ALA A 308 -18.01 -3.63 20.05
CA ALA A 308 -18.70 -2.36 20.28
C ALA A 308 -17.94 -1.19 19.66
N PHE A 309 -18.63 -0.32 18.92
CA PHE A 309 -18.03 0.83 18.26
C PHE A 309 -17.49 1.87 19.25
N ALA A 310 -18.16 2.06 20.39
CA ALA A 310 -17.72 2.99 21.44
C ALA A 310 -16.36 2.57 22.06
N ASP A 311 -16.16 1.27 22.24
CA ASP A 311 -14.88 0.74 22.74
C ASP A 311 -13.77 0.93 21.70
N PHE A 312 -14.11 0.67 20.43
CA PHE A 312 -13.20 0.87 19.31
C PHE A 312 -12.73 2.34 19.22
N SER A 313 -13.66 3.30 19.21
CA SER A 313 -13.32 4.72 19.07
C SER A 313 -12.49 5.24 20.24
N THR A 314 -12.85 4.85 21.47
CA THR A 314 -12.14 5.30 22.68
C THR A 314 -10.72 4.75 22.72
N GLN A 315 -10.54 3.45 22.44
CA GLN A 315 -9.24 2.78 22.60
C GLN A 315 -8.30 2.98 21.42
N MET A 316 -8.81 3.32 20.23
CA MET A 316 -7.94 3.62 19.08
C MET A 316 -7.15 4.93 19.25
N SER A 317 -7.53 5.79 20.19
CA SER A 317 -6.76 6.98 20.58
C SER A 317 -5.63 6.69 21.59
N ILE A 318 -5.66 5.54 22.29
CA ILE A 318 -4.73 5.19 23.37
C ILE A 318 -3.81 4.04 22.89
N GLY A 319 -2.53 4.06 23.26
CA GLY A 319 -1.50 3.13 22.77
C GLY A 319 -1.70 1.62 23.08
N LYS A 320 -2.83 1.21 23.65
CA LYS A 320 -3.27 -0.18 23.85
C LYS A 320 -4.71 -0.28 23.35
N SER A 321 -4.94 -1.02 22.27
CA SER A 321 -6.28 -1.29 21.74
C SER A 321 -6.64 -2.75 22.01
N ASP A 322 -7.88 -3.01 22.41
CA ASP A 322 -8.47 -4.35 22.47
C ASP A 322 -8.89 -4.87 21.10
N PHE A 323 -8.75 -4.04 20.07
CA PHE A 323 -9.06 -4.37 18.69
C PHE A 323 -7.78 -4.61 17.92
N HIS A 324 -7.66 -5.81 17.38
CA HIS A 324 -6.54 -6.21 16.54
C HIS A 324 -7.06 -6.56 15.15
N VAL A 325 -6.30 -6.20 14.12
CA VAL A 325 -6.51 -6.77 12.78
C VAL A 325 -5.68 -8.04 12.72
N GLY A 326 -6.35 -9.17 12.53
CA GLY A 326 -5.73 -10.48 12.38
C GLY A 326 -6.12 -11.16 11.06
N HIS A 327 -5.39 -12.22 10.73
CA HIS A 327 -5.66 -13.06 9.56
C HIS A 327 -6.34 -14.35 9.99
N LEU A 328 -7.46 -14.73 9.37
CA LEU A 328 -8.20 -15.95 9.71
C LEU A 328 -7.38 -17.21 9.41
N HIS A 329 -6.62 -17.17 8.33
CA HIS A 329 -5.53 -18.09 8.02
C HIS A 329 -4.22 -17.27 8.07
N PRO A 330 -3.33 -17.51 9.04
CA PRO A 330 -2.10 -16.71 9.18
C PRO A 330 -1.22 -16.71 7.94
N LEU A 331 -0.59 -15.57 7.67
CA LEU A 331 0.23 -15.39 6.46
C LEU A 331 1.44 -16.35 6.44
N LYS A 332 2.05 -16.61 7.60
CA LYS A 332 3.22 -17.50 7.73
C LYS A 332 2.89 -18.96 7.43
N THR A 333 1.63 -19.36 7.49
CA THR A 333 1.18 -20.74 7.27
C THR A 333 0.46 -20.93 5.93
N GLY A 334 0.56 -19.95 5.02
CA GLY A 334 -0.01 -20.03 3.67
C GLY A 334 -1.28 -19.20 3.46
N GLY A 335 -1.73 -18.46 4.46
CA GLY A 335 -2.77 -17.46 4.29
C GLY A 335 -2.36 -16.30 3.39
N ARG A 336 -3.34 -15.62 2.78
CA ARG A 336 -3.11 -14.45 1.92
C ARG A 336 -3.63 -13.16 2.54
N HIS A 337 -2.98 -12.04 2.23
CA HIS A 337 -3.42 -10.73 2.70
C HIS A 337 -4.55 -10.17 1.83
N VAL A 338 -5.77 -10.69 2.00
CA VAL A 338 -6.96 -10.32 1.22
C VAL A 338 -8.16 -10.10 2.14
N GLY A 339 -9.15 -9.32 1.68
CA GLY A 339 -10.38 -8.99 2.41
C GLY A 339 -11.05 -10.19 3.10
N PRO A 340 -11.30 -11.30 2.38
CA PRO A 340 -11.92 -12.50 2.99
C PRO A 340 -11.09 -13.18 4.09
N ASN A 341 -9.79 -12.89 4.19
CA ASN A 341 -8.89 -13.50 5.17
C ASN A 341 -8.54 -12.56 6.33
N VAL A 342 -9.13 -11.37 6.42
CA VAL A 342 -8.88 -10.43 7.52
C VAL A 342 -10.13 -10.24 8.38
N ALA A 343 -9.93 -10.03 9.68
CA ALA A 343 -11.01 -9.72 10.59
C ALA A 343 -10.52 -8.88 11.79
N TRP A 344 -11.48 -8.20 12.42
CA TRP A 344 -11.28 -7.63 13.75
C TRP A 344 -11.31 -8.74 14.81
N LEU A 345 -10.24 -8.83 15.58
CA LEU A 345 -10.09 -9.73 16.72
C LEU A 345 -10.13 -8.93 18.01
N SER A 346 -10.73 -9.52 19.05
CA SER A 346 -10.53 -9.02 20.41
C SER A 346 -9.09 -9.29 20.85
N ARG A 347 -8.64 -8.64 21.92
CA ARG A 347 -7.33 -8.88 22.55
C ARG A 347 -7.11 -10.37 22.82
N ASP A 348 -8.09 -11.01 23.46
CA ASP A 348 -8.02 -12.43 23.78
C ASP A 348 -8.09 -13.29 22.53
N GLY A 349 -8.93 -12.93 21.56
CA GLY A 349 -9.01 -13.64 20.28
C GLY A 349 -7.68 -13.65 19.54
N ASN A 350 -7.01 -12.50 19.45
CA ASN A 350 -5.69 -12.39 18.84
C ASN A 350 -4.63 -13.21 19.59
N ARG A 351 -4.67 -13.22 20.93
CA ARG A 351 -3.73 -13.99 21.75
C ARG A 351 -3.96 -15.50 21.66
N ILE A 352 -5.22 -15.93 21.66
CA ILE A 352 -5.61 -17.34 21.56
C ILE A 352 -5.29 -17.88 20.18
N GLN A 353 -5.56 -17.11 19.12
CA GLN A 353 -5.29 -17.56 17.76
C GLN A 353 -3.79 -17.73 17.52
N GLY A 354 -2.96 -16.74 17.89
CA GLY A 354 -1.53 -16.82 17.67
C GLY A 354 -1.17 -17.05 16.19
N ASP A 355 -0.52 -18.17 15.89
CA ASP A 355 -0.14 -18.63 14.56
C ASP A 355 -1.06 -19.73 13.99
N LEU A 356 -2.15 -20.05 14.68
CA LEU A 356 -3.15 -21.02 14.23
C LEU A 356 -4.12 -20.41 13.21
N SER A 357 -4.59 -21.26 12.29
CA SER A 357 -5.79 -20.93 11.53
C SER A 357 -6.99 -20.81 12.48
N LEU A 358 -8.05 -20.12 12.06
CA LEU A 358 -9.28 -20.01 12.83
C LEU A 358 -9.85 -21.40 13.16
N HIS A 359 -9.78 -22.32 12.18
CA HIS A 359 -10.22 -23.70 12.36
C HIS A 359 -9.41 -24.41 13.46
N ASP A 360 -8.08 -24.31 13.39
CA ASP A 360 -7.18 -24.95 14.36
C ASP A 360 -7.33 -24.35 15.76
N ALA A 361 -7.51 -23.03 15.85
CA ALA A 361 -7.79 -22.35 17.11
C ALA A 361 -9.10 -22.85 17.74
N HIS A 362 -10.18 -22.98 16.97
CA HIS A 362 -11.45 -23.52 17.45
C HIS A 362 -11.33 -25.00 17.85
N LEU A 363 -10.60 -25.81 17.08
CA LEU A 363 -10.36 -27.21 17.40
C LEU A 363 -9.58 -27.36 18.72
N LEU A 364 -8.56 -26.52 18.92
CA LEU A 364 -7.77 -26.49 20.15
C LEU A 364 -8.65 -26.13 21.35
N ILE A 365 -9.46 -25.07 21.25
CA ILE A 365 -10.39 -24.64 22.32
C ILE A 365 -11.35 -25.78 22.68
N ARG A 366 -11.99 -26.40 21.69
CA ARG A 366 -12.91 -27.53 21.92
C ARG A 366 -12.22 -28.72 22.57
N THR A 367 -11.00 -29.04 22.13
CA THR A 367 -10.21 -30.15 22.69
C THR A 367 -9.87 -29.90 24.15
N ILE A 368 -9.46 -28.67 24.50
CA ILE A 368 -9.17 -28.29 25.88
C ILE A 368 -10.44 -28.36 26.73
N ALA A 369 -11.56 -27.79 26.26
CA ALA A 369 -12.83 -27.81 26.97
C ALA A 369 -13.32 -29.25 27.25
N ASN A 370 -13.21 -30.14 26.26
CA ASN A 370 -13.57 -31.55 26.42
C ASN A 370 -12.70 -32.29 27.44
N ARG A 371 -11.42 -31.94 27.56
CA ARG A 371 -10.53 -32.53 28.58
C ARG A 371 -10.88 -32.02 29.97
N LEU A 372 -11.18 -30.73 30.11
CA LEU A 372 -11.58 -30.12 31.38
C LEU A 372 -12.93 -30.65 31.88
N ALA A 373 -13.88 -30.91 30.99
CA ALA A 373 -15.18 -31.47 31.36
C ALA A 373 -15.14 -32.93 31.85
N ARG A 374 -13.99 -33.61 31.72
CA ARG A 374 -13.74 -34.97 32.23
C ARG A 374 -12.99 -34.99 33.56
N LEU A 375 -12.54 -33.83 34.04
CA LEU A 375 -12.03 -33.62 35.40
C LEU A 375 -13.22 -33.34 36.33
#